data_AF-A0A7J4V213-F1
#
_entry.id   AF-A0A7J4V213-F1
#
_cell.length_a   1.000
_cell.length_b   1.000
_cell.length_c   1.000
_cell.angle_alpha   90.00
_cell.angle_beta   90.00
_cell.angle_gamma   90.00
#
_symmetry.space_group_name_H-M   'P 1'
#
loop_
_entity.id
_entity.type
_entity.pdbx_description
1 polymer ?
#
loop_
_entity_poly.entity_id
_entity_poly.type
_entity_poly.pdbx_seq_one_letter_code
_entity_poly.pdbx_strand_id
1 'polypeptide(L)'
;MDLFGAAISDWLTGSRDPLFIERDDGYVDEEDLDSYISTVDSFPHCETEALGLAKGRVLDMGLGPGRVSLHLQEMGLEAVGVDISDHMLEVARRRGVRNAVKMSVCDLRFPRGHFQTA
;
A
#
# COMPACT_ATOMS: atom_id res chain seq x y z
N MET A 1 -6.62 10.03 14.27
CA MET A 1 -7.29 10.46 13.03
C MET A 1 -6.38 10.04 11.89
N ASP A 2 -6.92 9.38 10.87
CA ASP A 2 -6.16 8.91 9.71
C ASP A 2 -6.36 9.88 8.54
N LEU A 3 -5.54 10.92 8.50
CA LEU A 3 -5.66 11.98 7.50
C LEU A 3 -5.29 11.47 6.09
N PHE A 4 -4.26 10.64 6.02
CA PHE A 4 -3.72 10.15 4.76
C PHE A 4 -4.71 9.18 4.08
N GLY A 5 -5.30 8.25 4.83
CA GLY A 5 -6.34 7.35 4.30
C GLY A 5 -7.62 8.07 3.88
N ALA A 6 -8.01 9.13 4.59
CA ALA A 6 -9.12 9.99 4.19
C ALA A 6 -8.80 10.71 2.86
N ALA A 7 -7.62 11.33 2.74
CA ALA A 7 -7.20 12.03 1.53
C ALA A 7 -7.18 11.12 0.29
N ILE A 8 -6.63 9.90 0.40
CA ILE A 8 -6.68 8.90 -0.67
C ILE A 8 -8.13 8.52 -1.04
N SER A 9 -8.99 8.34 -0.04
CA SER A 9 -10.40 7.99 -0.26
C SER A 9 -11.11 9.10 -1.04
N ASP A 10 -10.91 10.35 -0.63
CA ASP A 10 -11.48 11.52 -1.27
C ASP A 10 -10.94 11.69 -2.71
N TRP A 11 -9.63 11.51 -2.90
CA TRP A 11 -8.96 11.54 -4.20
C TRP A 11 -9.58 10.54 -5.19
N LEU A 12 -9.83 9.31 -4.73
CA LEU A 12 -10.50 8.27 -5.53
C LEU A 12 -11.97 8.56 -5.85
N THR A 13 -12.63 9.39 -5.04
CA THR A 13 -14.01 9.86 -5.32
C THR A 13 -14.06 11.15 -6.14
N GLY A 14 -12.90 11.69 -6.54
CA GLY A 14 -12.77 12.83 -7.43
C GLY A 14 -12.45 14.16 -6.75
N SER A 15 -12.23 14.19 -5.43
CA SER A 15 -11.63 15.37 -4.81
C SER A 15 -10.22 15.60 -5.34
N ARG A 16 -9.81 16.86 -5.40
CA ARG A 16 -8.45 17.29 -5.76
C ARG A 16 -7.85 18.19 -4.69
N ASP A 17 -8.33 18.04 -3.46
CA ASP A 17 -7.74 18.73 -2.31
C ASP A 17 -6.32 18.18 -2.07
N PRO A 18 -5.30 19.05 -1.99
CA PRO A 18 -3.93 18.63 -1.78
C PRO A 18 -3.73 18.08 -0.37
N LEU A 19 -2.82 17.12 -0.23
CA LEU A 19 -2.31 16.66 1.06
C LEU A 19 -0.90 17.21 1.27
N PHE A 20 -0.67 17.87 2.40
CA PHE A 20 0.66 18.34 2.75
C PHE A 20 1.26 17.52 3.90
N ILE A 21 2.56 17.22 3.79
CA ILE A 21 3.35 16.64 4.88
C ILE A 21 4.24 17.73 5.45
N GLU A 22 4.04 18.05 6.72
CA GLU A 22 4.89 18.96 7.49
C GLU A 22 5.79 18.13 8.42
N ARG A 23 7.10 18.39 8.34
CA ARG A 23 8.13 17.78 9.17
C ARG A 23 8.51 18.73 10.31
N ASP A 24 9.09 18.17 11.37
CA ASP A 24 9.49 18.93 12.57
C ASP A 24 10.66 19.91 12.33
N ASP A 25 11.37 19.78 11.21
CA ASP A 25 12.37 20.73 10.74
C ASP A 25 11.76 21.92 9.95
N GLY A 26 10.43 22.00 9.86
CA GLY A 26 9.70 23.04 9.16
C GLY A 26 9.63 22.84 7.64
N TYR A 27 10.09 21.70 7.12
CA TYR A 27 9.91 21.34 5.73
C TYR A 27 8.45 20.95 5.47
N VAL A 28 7.85 21.54 4.44
CA VAL A 28 6.49 21.23 3.98
C VAL A 28 6.57 20.78 2.53
N ASP A 29 5.96 19.64 2.23
CA ASP A 29 5.87 19.09 0.88
C ASP A 29 4.41 18.75 0.54
N GLU A 30 4.07 18.84 -0.74
CA GLU A 30 2.78 18.38 -1.26
C GLU A 30 2.91 16.94 -1.75
N GLU A 31 2.02 16.06 -1.26
CA GLU A 31 2.09 14.65 -1.56
C GLU A 31 1.46 14.31 -2.92
N ASP A 32 2.15 13.52 -3.73
CA ASP A 32 1.61 12.94 -4.97
C ASP A 32 0.71 11.72 -4.66
N LEU A 33 -0.59 11.99 -4.48
CA LEU A 33 -1.58 10.95 -4.21
C LEU A 33 -1.81 9.98 -5.39
N ASP A 34 -1.53 10.40 -6.63
CA ASP A 34 -1.69 9.53 -7.80
C ASP A 34 -0.67 8.38 -7.78
N SER A 35 0.52 8.62 -7.24
CA SER A 35 1.56 7.58 -7.08
C SER A 35 1.07 6.36 -6.27
N TYR A 36 0.20 6.55 -5.27
CA TYR A 36 -0.32 5.49 -4.40
C TYR A 36 -1.39 4.60 -5.06
N ILE A 37 -1.98 5.07 -6.17
CA ILE A 37 -3.01 4.34 -6.93
C ILE A 37 -2.55 3.96 -8.33
N SER A 38 -1.30 4.29 -8.69
CA SER A 38 -0.65 3.97 -9.95
C SER A 38 -0.58 2.46 -10.25
N THR A 39 -0.33 2.13 -11.53
CA THR A 39 -0.06 0.77 -11.99
C THR A 39 1.45 0.52 -12.09
N VAL A 40 1.85 -0.75 -12.19
CA VAL A 40 3.26 -1.17 -12.23
C VAL A 40 4.09 -0.45 -13.30
N ASP A 41 3.48 -0.05 -14.42
CA ASP A 41 4.15 0.67 -15.52
C ASP A 41 4.70 2.04 -15.08
N SER A 42 4.17 2.60 -13.98
CA SER A 42 4.58 3.91 -13.44
C SER A 42 5.43 3.78 -12.17
N PHE A 43 5.76 2.56 -11.75
CA PHE A 43 6.54 2.37 -10.53
C PHE A 43 7.99 2.79 -10.74
N PRO A 44 8.66 3.33 -9.70
CA PRO A 44 10.10 3.51 -9.71
C PRO A 44 10.83 2.22 -10.08
N HIS A 45 11.95 2.34 -10.81
CA HIS A 45 12.70 1.18 -11.29
C HIS A 45 13.07 0.19 -10.16
N CYS A 46 13.50 0.71 -9.01
CA CYS A 46 13.85 -0.12 -7.85
C CYS A 46 12.66 -0.95 -7.32
N GLU A 47 11.43 -0.44 -7.38
CA GLU A 47 10.23 -1.19 -6.99
C GLU A 47 9.94 -2.30 -8.01
N THR A 48 10.05 -2.01 -9.31
CA THR A 48 9.85 -3.03 -10.35
C THR A 48 10.88 -4.15 -10.27
N GLU A 49 12.15 -3.83 -9.95
CA GLU A 49 13.20 -4.83 -9.73
C GLU A 49 12.90 -5.70 -8.51
N ALA A 50 12.47 -5.09 -7.40
CA ALA A 50 12.09 -5.83 -6.19
C ALA A 50 10.92 -6.78 -6.43
N LEU A 51 9.89 -6.33 -7.17
CA LEU A 51 8.75 -7.16 -7.55
C LEU A 51 9.16 -8.36 -8.42
N GLY A 52 10.15 -8.19 -9.30
CA GLY A 52 10.70 -9.28 -10.11
C GLY A 52 11.37 -10.39 -9.30
N LEU A 53 11.72 -10.14 -8.03
CA LEU A 53 12.31 -11.12 -7.12
C LEU A 53 11.26 -11.82 -6.24
N ALA A 54 10.01 -11.35 -6.25
CA ALA A 54 8.95 -11.86 -5.39
C ALA A 54 8.56 -13.29 -5.75
N LYS A 55 8.38 -14.13 -4.73
CA LYS A 55 8.03 -15.55 -4.91
C LYS A 55 7.25 -16.11 -3.74
N GLY A 56 6.43 -17.13 -4.04
CA GLY A 56 5.64 -17.83 -3.03
C GLY A 56 4.61 -16.90 -2.38
N ARG A 57 4.49 -16.99 -1.04
CA ARG A 57 3.62 -16.11 -0.25
C ARG A 57 4.37 -14.82 0.10
N VAL A 58 3.76 -13.68 -0.20
CA VAL A 58 4.37 -12.36 -0.07
C VAL A 58 3.64 -11.54 0.99
N LEU A 59 4.39 -10.87 1.86
CA LEU A 59 3.86 -9.87 2.78
C LEU A 59 4.03 -8.49 2.15
N ASP A 60 2.94 -7.74 2.03
CA ASP A 60 2.95 -6.33 1.59
C ASP A 60 2.75 -5.44 2.83
N MET A 61 3.84 -4.84 3.30
CA MET A 61 3.91 -4.05 4.53
C MET A 61 3.59 -2.58 4.27
N GLY A 62 2.50 -2.06 4.84
CA GLY A 62 2.00 -0.74 4.48
C GLY A 62 1.24 -0.80 3.15
N LEU A 63 0.25 -1.69 3.10
CA LEU A 63 -0.54 -2.00 1.91
C LEU A 63 -1.06 -0.75 1.19
N GLY A 64 -1.43 0.29 1.94
CA GLY A 64 -2.02 1.50 1.40
C GLY A 64 -3.24 1.18 0.55
N PRO A 65 -3.40 1.84 -0.63
CA PRO A 65 -4.50 1.55 -1.55
C PRO A 65 -4.35 0.22 -2.29
N GLY A 66 -3.28 -0.55 -2.06
CA GLY A 66 -3.10 -1.90 -2.59
C GLY A 66 -2.36 -2.01 -3.92
N ARG A 67 -1.65 -0.99 -4.40
CA ARG A 67 -1.01 -1.01 -5.74
C ARG A 67 -0.04 -2.18 -5.93
N VAL A 68 0.75 -2.52 -4.90
CA VAL A 68 1.71 -3.64 -4.92
C VAL A 68 0.99 -4.99 -4.84
N SER A 69 0.13 -5.18 -3.84
CA SER A 69 -0.67 -6.41 -3.70
C SER A 69 -1.51 -6.74 -4.93
N LEU A 70 -2.10 -5.76 -5.61
CA LEU A 70 -2.83 -5.98 -6.85
C LEU A 70 -1.92 -6.56 -7.94
N HIS A 71 -0.72 -6.00 -8.11
CA HIS A 71 0.24 -6.51 -9.09
C HIS A 71 0.74 -7.92 -8.74
N LEU A 72 1.08 -8.18 -7.47
CA LEU A 72 1.47 -9.52 -7.03
C LEU A 72 0.38 -10.56 -7.30
N GLN A 73 -0.89 -10.18 -7.13
CA GLN A 73 -2.03 -11.04 -7.48
C GLN A 73 -2.12 -11.32 -8.99
N GLU A 74 -1.83 -10.35 -9.84
CA GLU A 74 -1.79 -10.50 -11.31
C GLU A 74 -0.64 -11.45 -11.74
N MET A 75 0.49 -11.41 -11.03
CA MET A 75 1.59 -12.36 -11.18
C MET A 75 1.23 -13.79 -10.69
N GLY A 76 0.06 -13.97 -10.09
CA GLY A 76 -0.39 -15.25 -9.54
C GLY A 76 0.20 -15.59 -8.16
N LEU A 77 0.84 -14.63 -7.49
CA LEU A 77 1.38 -14.80 -6.15
C LEU A 77 0.29 -14.62 -5.08
N GLU A 78 0.49 -15.28 -3.94
CA GLU A 78 -0.35 -15.09 -2.77
C GLU A 78 0.18 -13.91 -1.95
N ALA A 79 -0.38 -12.72 -2.15
CA ALA A 79 -0.07 -11.55 -1.35
C ALA A 79 -0.98 -11.46 -0.12
N VAL A 80 -0.41 -11.07 1.02
CA VAL A 80 -1.12 -10.65 2.23
C VAL A 80 -0.67 -9.23 2.56
N GLY A 81 -1.57 -8.28 2.44
CA GLY A 81 -1.33 -6.88 2.77
C GLY A 81 -1.67 -6.56 4.21
N VAL A 82 -0.80 -5.80 4.88
CA VAL A 82 -1.05 -5.27 6.21
C VAL A 82 -1.01 -3.74 6.22
N ASP A 83 -1.97 -3.14 6.91
CA ASP A 83 -2.00 -1.70 7.17
C ASP A 83 -2.65 -1.43 8.52
N ILE A 84 -2.34 -0.28 9.13
CA ILE A 84 -2.98 0.20 10.36
C ILE A 84 -4.24 1.02 10.06
N SER A 85 -4.33 1.59 8.86
CA SER A 85 -5.42 2.44 8.39
C SER A 85 -6.64 1.61 7.98
N ASP A 86 -7.80 1.90 8.57
CA ASP A 86 -9.06 1.30 8.13
C ASP A 86 -9.47 1.80 6.74
N HIS A 87 -9.21 3.08 6.43
CA HIS A 87 -9.52 3.67 5.12
C HIS A 87 -8.72 3.00 4.00
N MET A 88 -7.42 2.76 4.21
CA MET A 88 -6.57 2.05 3.24
C MET A 88 -7.05 0.64 2.99
N LEU A 89 -7.36 -0.10 4.06
CA LEU A 89 -7.85 -1.46 3.93
C LEU A 89 -9.21 -1.51 3.21
N GLU A 90 -10.08 -0.54 3.45
CA GLU A 90 -11.35 -0.42 2.73
C GLU A 90 -11.12 -0.13 1.25
N VAL A 91 -10.29 0.85 0.92
CA VAL A 91 -9.92 1.21 -0.45
C VAL A 91 -9.28 0.02 -1.18
N ALA A 92 -8.28 -0.63 -0.57
CA ALA A 92 -7.58 -1.78 -1.15
C ALA A 92 -8.56 -2.92 -1.46
N ARG A 93 -9.48 -3.24 -0.54
CA ARG A 93 -10.51 -4.26 -0.77
C ARG A 93 -11.45 -3.88 -1.91
N ARG A 94 -11.90 -2.62 -1.97
CA ARG A 94 -12.75 -2.12 -3.08
C ARG A 94 -12.05 -2.22 -4.44
N ARG A 95 -10.72 -2.03 -4.46
CA ARG A 95 -9.89 -2.18 -5.66
C ARG A 95 -9.58 -3.63 -6.02
N GLY A 96 -9.93 -4.61 -5.18
CA GLY A 96 -9.79 -6.04 -5.48
C GLY A 96 -8.62 -6.75 -4.78
N VAL A 97 -8.00 -6.13 -3.76
CA VAL A 97 -7.06 -6.87 -2.89
C VAL A 97 -7.82 -7.93 -2.11
N ARG A 98 -7.41 -9.19 -2.26
CA ARG A 98 -8.07 -10.37 -1.68
C ARG A 98 -7.76 -10.52 -0.19
N ASN A 99 -6.53 -10.24 0.22
CA ASN A 99 -6.06 -10.43 1.60
C ASN A 99 -5.52 -9.11 2.18
N ALA A 100 -6.41 -8.28 2.72
CA ALA A 100 -6.04 -7.04 3.40
C ALA A 100 -6.37 -7.16 4.90
N VAL A 101 -5.36 -7.06 5.77
CA VAL A 101 -5.47 -7.32 7.21
C VAL A 101 -5.08 -6.09 8.01
N LYS A 102 -5.90 -5.71 8.99
CA LYS A 102 -5.54 -4.65 9.93
C LYS A 102 -4.49 -5.14 10.91
N MET A 103 -3.26 -4.64 10.79
CA MET A 103 -2.15 -5.06 11.63
C MET A 103 -1.03 -4.02 11.60
N SER A 104 -0.34 -3.85 12.73
CA SER A 104 0.90 -3.09 12.76
C SER A 104 2.05 -3.98 12.29
N VAL A 105 2.92 -3.45 11.44
CA VAL A 105 4.19 -4.11 11.07
C VAL A 105 5.09 -4.33 12.30
N CYS A 106 4.94 -3.51 13.34
CA CYS A 106 5.66 -3.68 14.61
C CYS A 106 5.10 -4.82 15.49
N ASP A 107 3.93 -5.37 15.16
CA ASP A 107 3.27 -6.47 15.88
C ASP A 107 2.66 -7.47 14.87
N LEU A 108 3.52 -8.06 14.03
CA LEU A 108 3.10 -9.06 13.06
C LEU A 108 2.77 -10.39 13.76
N ARG A 109 1.50 -10.80 13.66
CA ARG A 109 0.97 -12.02 14.30
C ARG A 109 0.94 -13.21 13.34
N PHE A 110 1.99 -13.35 12.54
CA PHE A 110 2.18 -14.47 11.63
C PHE A 110 3.23 -15.44 12.18
N PRO A 111 3.10 -16.76 11.92
CA PRO A 111 4.14 -17.73 12.24
C PRO A 111 5.49 -17.37 11.60
N ARG A 112 6.60 -17.81 12.21
CA ARG A 112 7.92 -17.68 11.59
C ARG A 112 7.98 -18.47 10.28
N GLY A 113 8.56 -17.88 9.25
CA GLY A 113 8.69 -18.52 7.92
C GLY A 113 7.37 -18.59 7.15
N HIS A 114 6.36 -17.81 7.54
CA HIS A 114 5.06 -17.77 6.87
C HIS A 114 5.11 -17.09 5.48
N PHE A 115 6.13 -16.27 5.21
CA PHE A 115 6.33 -15.56 3.95
C PHE A 115 7.69 -15.89 3.35
N GLN A 116 7.75 -15.93 2.03
CA GLN A 116 8.96 -16.19 1.23
C GLN A 116 9.51 -14.92 0.57
N THR A 117 8.75 -13.82 0.66
CA THR A 117 9.14 -12.46 0.30
C THR A 117 8.40 -11.52 1.25
N ALA A 118 9.08 -10.50 1.74
CA ALA A 118 8.53 -9.44 2.59
C ALA A 118 9.18 -8.12 2.19
#